data_AF-A0A5J4NIY3-F1
#
_entry.id   AF-A0A5J4NIY3-F1
#
_cell.length_a   1.000
_cell.length_b   1.000
_cell.length_c   1.000
_cell.angle_alpha   90.00
_cell.angle_beta   90.00
_cell.angle_gamma   90.00
#
_symmetry.space_group_name_H-M   'P 1'
#
loop_
_entity.id
_entity.type
_entity.pdbx_description
1 polymer ?
#
loop_
_entity_poly.entity_id
_entity_poly.type
_entity_poly.pdbx_seq_one_letter_code
_entity_poly.pdbx_strand_id
1 'polypeptide(L)'
;MDYGVVLFTKLLLTCIILILAIALPDWACGQIFYECFPNGSVKRTTTAFVCASLVCLLITLIIDIIGLIRKGPTNNRICALVRTVFLATGACLLIVGLIVYVTAFDQFWSYILSVCAAVMATELALYSIFECFGVK
;
A
#
# COMPACT_ATOMS: atom_id res chain seq x y z
N MET A 1 -24.32 -7.72 -2.03
CA MET A 1 -23.31 -6.65 -1.94
C MET A 1 -22.13 -7.12 -2.76
N ASP A 2 -21.80 -6.40 -3.83
CA ASP A 2 -20.82 -6.88 -4.81
C ASP A 2 -19.42 -6.86 -4.18
N TYR A 3 -18.83 -8.04 -3.99
CA TYR A 3 -17.50 -8.21 -3.36
C TYR A 3 -16.42 -7.33 -4.01
N GLY A 4 -16.52 -7.10 -5.33
CA GLY A 4 -15.61 -6.20 -6.06
C GLY A 4 -15.68 -4.74 -5.60
N VAL A 5 -16.86 -4.23 -5.24
CA VAL A 5 -17.02 -2.86 -4.73
C VAL A 5 -16.38 -2.74 -3.35
N VAL A 6 -16.55 -3.74 -2.49
CA VAL A 6 -15.94 -3.76 -1.16
C VAL A 6 -14.41 -3.77 -1.25
N LEU A 7 -13.84 -4.60 -2.12
CA LEU A 7 -12.40 -4.65 -2.36
C LEU A 7 -11.86 -3.31 -2.89
N PHE A 8 -12.58 -2.69 -3.84
CA PHE A 8 -12.23 -1.37 -4.36
C PHE A 8 -12.25 -0.29 -3.27
N THR A 9 -13.32 -0.21 -2.49
CA THR A 9 -13.43 0.75 -1.39
C THR A 9 -12.32 0.58 -0.36
N LYS A 10 -11.95 -0.67 -0.05
CA LYS A 10 -10.85 -0.96 0.88
C LYS A 10 -9.50 -0.52 0.33
N LEU A 11 -9.22 -0.75 -0.96
CA LEU A 11 -7.98 -0.27 -1.59
C LEU A 11 -7.92 1.26 -1.60
N LEU A 12 -9.05 1.92 -1.93
CA LEU A 12 -9.16 3.37 -1.92
C LEU A 12 -8.91 3.96 -0.52
N LEU A 13 -9.52 3.36 0.51
CA LEU A 13 -9.28 3.73 1.90
C LEU A 13 -7.82 3.55 2.30
N THR A 14 -7.21 2.44 1.88
CA THR A 14 -5.78 2.14 2.13
C THR A 14 -4.88 3.22 1.55
N CYS A 15 -5.12 3.64 0.30
CA CYS A 15 -4.38 4.73 -0.34
C CYS A 15 -4.55 6.06 0.40
N ILE A 16 -5.78 6.40 0.83
CA ILE A 16 -6.05 7.65 1.57
C ILE A 16 -5.29 7.64 2.91
N ILE A 17 -5.36 6.54 3.66
CA ILE A 17 -4.66 6.41 4.94
C ILE A 17 -3.15 6.54 4.73
N LEU A 18 -2.60 5.92 3.69
CA LEU A 18 -1.17 5.99 3.39
C LEU A 18 -0.74 7.41 2.98
N ILE A 19 -1.55 8.12 2.20
CA ILE A 19 -1.30 9.53 1.83
C ILE A 19 -1.35 10.42 3.07
N LEU A 20 -2.34 10.23 3.95
CA LEU A 20 -2.42 10.96 5.21
C LEU A 20 -1.20 10.70 6.07
N ALA A 21 -0.79 9.44 6.20
CA ALA A 21 0.40 9.06 6.95
C ALA A 21 1.65 9.77 6.43
N ILE A 22 1.83 9.87 5.10
CA ILE A 22 2.96 10.58 4.48
C ILE A 22 2.88 12.10 4.72
N ALA A 23 1.68 12.69 4.68
CA ALA A 23 1.47 14.13 4.80
C ALA A 23 1.57 14.64 6.24
N LEU A 24 1.21 13.82 7.23
CA LEU A 24 1.21 14.17 8.65
C LEU A 24 2.65 14.39 9.15
N PRO A 25 2.92 15.50 9.88
CA PRO A 25 4.23 15.80 10.45
C PRO A 25 4.54 15.02 11.74
N ASP A 26 3.82 13.94 12.02
CA ASP A 26 3.99 13.08 13.19
C ASP A 26 4.87 11.86 12.88
N TRP A 27 5.98 12.08 12.14
CA TRP A 27 7.08 11.11 12.06
C TRP A 27 8.19 11.53 13.01
N ALA A 28 9.14 10.63 13.26
CA ALA A 28 10.36 10.99 13.96
C ALA A 28 11.06 12.15 13.24
N CYS A 29 11.33 13.21 14.00
CA CYS A 29 11.91 14.46 13.52
C CYS A 29 10.98 15.25 12.56
N GLY A 30 9.66 15.19 12.79
CA GLY A 30 8.66 15.96 12.07
C GLY A 30 8.11 15.21 10.86
N GLN A 31 8.34 15.71 9.65
CA GLN A 31 7.82 15.07 8.43
C GLN A 31 8.73 13.96 7.90
N ILE A 32 8.16 13.03 7.12
CA ILE A 32 8.88 11.90 6.52
C ILE A 32 9.98 12.33 5.53
N PHE A 33 9.86 13.52 4.94
CA PHE A 33 10.81 14.05 3.95
C PHE A 33 11.99 14.83 4.57
N TYR A 34 11.92 15.17 5.85
CA TYR A 34 12.99 15.92 6.51
C TYR A 34 14.14 15.01 6.92
N GLU A 35 15.37 15.44 6.67
CA GLU A 35 16.54 14.73 7.14
C GLU A 35 16.62 14.77 8.66
N CYS A 36 16.94 13.64 9.29
CA CYS A 36 17.19 13.57 10.73
C CYS A 36 18.61 13.09 10.98
N PHE A 37 19.39 13.84 11.74
CA PHE A 37 20.77 13.48 12.08
C PHE A 37 20.79 12.71 13.41
N PRO A 38 21.55 11.60 13.56
CA PRO A 38 22.46 10.96 12.59
C PRO A 38 21.81 9.91 11.65
N ASN A 39 20.55 9.51 11.86
CA ASN A 39 19.91 8.39 11.14
C ASN A 39 19.30 8.77 9.77
N GLY A 40 19.86 9.75 9.08
CA GLY A 40 19.28 10.34 7.87
C GLY A 40 19.12 9.35 6.72
N SER A 41 20.10 8.43 6.58
CA SER A 41 20.08 7.38 5.55
C SER A 41 18.91 6.42 5.72
N VAL A 42 18.58 6.04 6.97
CA VAL A 42 17.48 5.10 7.25
C VAL A 42 16.14 5.75 6.94
N LYS A 43 15.99 7.03 7.28
CA LYS A 43 14.78 7.81 6.96
C LYS A 43 14.59 7.94 5.46
N ARG A 44 15.64 8.27 4.71
CA ARG A 44 15.59 8.36 3.22
C ARG A 44 15.18 7.04 2.58
N THR A 45 15.74 5.93 3.05
CA THR A 45 15.39 4.58 2.59
C THR A 45 13.93 4.25 2.91
N THR A 46 13.46 4.54 4.13
CA THR A 46 12.05 4.36 4.52
C THR A 46 11.13 5.14 3.58
N THR A 47 11.41 6.43 3.35
CA THR A 47 10.61 7.29 2.47
C THR A 47 10.57 6.75 1.05
N ALA A 48 11.70 6.27 0.52
CA ALA A 48 11.74 5.67 -0.82
C ALA A 48 10.83 4.43 -0.92
N PHE A 49 10.88 3.53 0.07
CA PHE A 49 10.03 2.33 0.09
C PHE A 49 8.54 2.66 0.24
N VAL A 50 8.20 3.58 1.15
CA VAL A 50 6.81 4.02 1.37
C VAL A 50 6.25 4.71 0.12
N CYS A 51 7.00 5.62 -0.50
CA CYS A 51 6.58 6.27 -1.75
C CYS A 51 6.46 5.27 -2.91
N ALA A 52 7.41 4.34 -3.06
CA ALA A 52 7.34 3.30 -4.08
C ALA A 52 6.10 2.41 -3.90
N SER A 53 5.79 2.04 -2.64
CA SER A 53 4.58 1.27 -2.34
C SER A 53 3.30 2.03 -2.72
N LEU A 54 3.23 3.33 -2.42
CA LEU A 54 2.08 4.16 -2.80
C LEU A 54 1.88 4.19 -4.31
N VAL A 55 2.96 4.31 -5.10
CA VAL A 55 2.88 4.26 -6.56
C VAL A 55 2.32 2.90 -7.04
N CYS A 56 2.79 1.79 -6.49
CA CYS A 56 2.27 0.46 -6.82
C CYS A 56 0.77 0.31 -6.48
N LEU A 57 0.34 0.82 -5.32
CA LEU A 57 -1.06 0.79 -4.90
C LEU A 57 -1.94 1.69 -5.78
N LEU A 58 -1.45 2.87 -6.18
CA LEU A 58 -2.17 3.75 -7.11
C LEU A 58 -2.33 3.13 -8.50
N ILE A 59 -1.31 2.45 -9.01
CA ILE A 59 -1.42 1.70 -10.28
C ILE A 59 -2.52 0.63 -10.16
N THR A 60 -2.55 -0.10 -9.03
CA THR A 60 -3.58 -1.10 -8.76
C THR A 60 -4.98 -0.48 -8.73
N LEU A 61 -5.11 0.70 -8.11
CA LEU A 61 -6.38 1.44 -8.04
C LEU A 61 -6.85 1.89 -9.44
N ILE A 62 -5.94 2.33 -10.31
CA ILE A 62 -6.26 2.68 -11.70
C ILE A 62 -6.77 1.45 -12.47
N ILE A 63 -6.14 0.29 -12.28
CA ILE A 63 -6.59 -0.97 -12.90
C ILE A 63 -8.02 -1.30 -12.46
N ASP A 64 -8.33 -1.15 -11.18
CA ASP A 64 -9.68 -1.41 -10.64
C ASP A 64 -10.72 -0.43 -11.21
N ILE A 65 -10.38 0.86 -11.35
CA ILE A 65 -11.26 1.87 -11.98
C ILE A 65 -11.56 1.48 -13.44
N ILE A 66 -10.54 1.10 -14.21
CA ILE A 66 -10.72 0.68 -15.61
C ILE A 66 -11.60 -0.57 -15.69
N GLY A 67 -11.43 -1.51 -14.77
CA GLY A 67 -12.26 -2.71 -14.65
C GLY A 67 -13.73 -2.39 -14.38
N LEU A 68 -14.00 -1.47 -13.44
CA LEU A 68 -15.37 -1.04 -13.10
C LEU A 68 -16.06 -0.32 -14.27
N ILE A 69 -15.34 0.55 -14.99
CA ILE A 69 -15.90 1.31 -16.13
C ILE A 69 -16.28 0.36 -17.28
N ARG A 70 -15.51 -0.71 -17.52
CA ARG A 70 -15.75 -1.60 -18.65
C ARG A 70 -17.00 -2.49 -18.56
N LYS A 71 -17.73 -2.53 -17.42
CA LYS A 71 -19.04 -3.22 -17.20
C LYS A 71 -19.17 -4.64 -17.78
N GLY A 72 -18.06 -5.29 -18.10
CA GLY A 72 -18.00 -6.63 -18.64
C GLY A 72 -16.89 -7.35 -17.89
N PRO A 73 -16.96 -8.68 -17.77
CA PRO A 73 -15.86 -9.43 -17.23
C PRO A 73 -14.68 -9.18 -18.18
N THR A 74 -13.78 -8.28 -17.80
CA THR A 74 -12.40 -8.41 -18.24
C THR A 74 -11.87 -9.64 -17.53
N ASN A 75 -12.34 -10.81 -17.96
CA ASN A 75 -11.79 -12.14 -17.74
C ASN A 75 -10.43 -12.24 -18.44
N ASN A 76 -9.70 -11.14 -18.51
CA ASN A 76 -8.29 -11.13 -18.84
C ASN A 76 -7.60 -11.52 -17.55
N ARG A 77 -7.36 -12.83 -17.44
CA ARG A 77 -6.50 -13.43 -16.43
C ARG A 77 -5.17 -12.67 -16.26
N ILE A 78 -4.68 -12.07 -17.35
CA ILE A 78 -3.50 -11.19 -17.38
C ILE A 78 -3.71 -9.92 -16.53
N CYS A 79 -4.84 -9.22 -16.65
CA CYS A 79 -5.12 -8.02 -15.86
C CYS A 79 -5.22 -8.34 -14.37
N ALA A 80 -5.87 -9.46 -14.02
CA ALA A 80 -5.95 -9.93 -12.64
C ALA A 80 -4.58 -10.32 -12.06
N LEU A 81 -3.73 -10.98 -12.86
CA LEU A 81 -2.36 -11.29 -12.48
C LEU A 81 -1.52 -10.04 -12.27
N VAL A 82 -1.56 -9.08 -13.21
CA VAL A 82 -0.82 -7.81 -13.09
C VAL A 82 -1.25 -7.07 -11.83
N ARG A 83 -2.56 -6.94 -11.60
CA ARG A 83 -3.12 -6.34 -10.38
C ARG A 83 -2.57 -7.01 -9.12
N THR A 84 -2.60 -8.34 -9.07
CA THR A 84 -2.14 -9.13 -7.92
C THR A 84 -0.64 -8.94 -7.67
N VAL A 85 0.18 -8.94 -8.73
CA VAL A 85 1.63 -8.73 -8.62
C VAL A 85 1.95 -7.32 -8.11
N PHE A 86 1.31 -6.28 -8.65
CA PHE A 86 1.53 -4.91 -8.20
C PHE A 86 1.07 -4.69 -6.76
N LEU A 87 -0.08 -5.26 -6.38
CA LEU A 87 -0.61 -5.18 -5.02
C LEU A 87 0.29 -5.90 -4.01
N ALA A 88 0.72 -7.13 -4.32
CA ALA A 88 1.63 -7.88 -3.47
C ALA A 88 2.99 -7.19 -3.35
N THR A 89 3.53 -6.68 -4.46
CA THR A 89 4.80 -5.94 -4.49
C THR A 89 4.70 -4.66 -3.66
N GLY A 90 3.63 -3.89 -3.82
CA GLY A 90 3.36 -2.69 -3.01
C GLY A 90 3.25 -3.00 -1.53
N ALA A 91 2.52 -4.04 -1.15
CA ALA A 91 2.39 -4.47 0.25
C ALA A 91 3.76 -4.88 0.86
N CYS A 92 4.56 -5.67 0.13
CA CYS A 92 5.90 -6.07 0.58
C CYS A 92 6.83 -4.86 0.75
N LEU A 93 6.86 -3.94 -0.22
CA LEU A 93 7.65 -2.71 -0.14
C LEU A 93 7.25 -1.87 1.08
N LEU A 94 5.96 -1.74 1.35
CA LEU A 94 5.46 -0.99 2.49
C LEU A 94 5.89 -1.63 3.82
N ILE A 95 5.75 -2.95 3.96
CA ILE A 95 6.20 -3.68 5.15
C ILE A 95 7.70 -3.52 5.36
N VAL A 96 8.51 -3.69 4.31
CA VAL A 96 9.98 -3.54 4.39
C VAL A 96 10.34 -2.12 4.82
N GLY A 97 9.70 -1.09 4.24
CA GLY A 97 9.90 0.30 4.66
C GLY A 97 9.58 0.52 6.14
N LEU A 98 8.49 -0.07 6.64
CA LEU A 98 8.09 0.05 8.05
C LEU A 98 9.00 -0.72 9.01
N ILE A 99 9.52 -1.88 8.60
CA ILE A 99 10.52 -2.62 9.39
C ILE A 99 11.81 -1.81 9.50
N VAL A 100 12.29 -1.25 8.38
CA VAL A 100 13.48 -0.39 8.39
C VAL A 100 13.27 0.81 9.33
N TYR A 101 12.09 1.43 9.29
CA TYR A 101 11.76 2.54 10.19
C TYR A 101 11.80 2.15 11.68
N VAL A 102 11.12 1.06 12.06
CA VAL A 102 10.98 0.68 13.48
C VAL A 102 12.30 0.28 14.13
N THR A 103 13.29 -0.14 13.33
CA THR A 103 14.63 -0.46 13.85
C THR A 103 15.45 0.77 14.25
N ALA A 104 15.07 1.97 13.79
CA ALA A 104 15.87 3.19 13.96
C ALA A 104 15.15 4.34 14.65
N PHE A 105 13.81 4.29 14.77
CA PHE A 105 12.99 5.38 15.29
C PHE A 105 11.84 4.87 16.15
N ASP A 106 11.41 5.72 17.08
CA ASP A 106 10.22 5.46 17.89
C ASP A 106 8.92 5.53 17.06
N GLN A 107 7.89 4.87 17.61
CA GLN A 107 6.59 4.75 16.98
C GLN A 107 5.77 6.03 17.22
N PHE A 108 5.35 6.67 16.12
CA PHE A 108 4.47 7.85 16.15
C PHE A 108 3.17 7.58 15.39
N TRP A 109 2.23 8.53 15.45
CA TRP A 109 0.90 8.39 14.84
C TRP A 109 0.95 8.09 13.34
N SER A 110 1.84 8.75 12.59
CA SER A 110 1.98 8.49 11.15
C SER A 110 2.51 7.08 10.84
N TYR A 111 3.37 6.53 11.71
CA TYR A 111 3.82 5.15 11.59
C TYR A 111 2.66 4.17 11.80
N ILE A 112 1.84 4.39 12.84
CA ILE A 112 0.67 3.54 13.12
C ILE A 112 -0.32 3.56 11.95
N LEU A 113 -0.59 4.74 11.38
CA LEU A 113 -1.43 4.86 10.18
C LEU A 113 -0.86 4.08 9.00
N SER A 114 0.46 4.14 8.80
CA SER A 114 1.13 3.37 7.74
C SER A 114 1.05 1.85 7.98
N VAL A 115 1.15 1.40 9.23
CA VAL A 115 0.97 -0.01 9.60
C VAL A 115 -0.46 -0.46 9.32
N CYS A 116 -1.48 0.35 9.66
CA CYS A 116 -2.88 0.06 9.33
C CYS A 116 -3.07 -0.08 7.81
N ALA A 117 -2.48 0.82 7.01
CA ALA A 117 -2.50 0.70 5.56
C ALA A 117 -1.79 -0.58 5.06
N ALA A 118 -0.67 -0.96 5.67
CA ALA A 118 0.04 -2.19 5.33
C ALA A 118 -0.79 -3.46 5.62
N VAL A 119 -1.50 -3.51 6.75
CA VAL A 119 -2.41 -4.62 7.08
C VAL A 119 -3.55 -4.69 6.06
N MET A 120 -4.19 -3.57 5.74
CA MET A 120 -5.26 -3.57 4.74
C MET A 120 -4.77 -4.00 3.34
N ALA A 121 -3.58 -3.53 2.93
CA ALA A 121 -2.95 -3.88 1.66
C ALA A 121 -2.59 -5.38 1.59
N THR A 122 -2.03 -5.93 2.67
CA THR A 122 -1.68 -7.36 2.74
C THR A 122 -2.91 -8.26 2.72
N GLU A 123 -3.97 -7.91 3.46
CA GLU A 123 -5.23 -8.63 3.38
C GLU A 123 -5.78 -8.65 1.96
N LEU A 124 -5.79 -7.49 1.27
CA LEU A 124 -6.20 -7.40 -0.13
C LEU A 124 -5.32 -8.26 -1.05
N ALA A 125 -4.00 -8.25 -0.84
CA ALA A 125 -3.06 -9.07 -1.60
C ALA A 125 -3.38 -10.56 -1.42
N LEU A 126 -3.59 -11.02 -0.19
CA LEU A 126 -3.95 -12.40 0.12
C LEU A 126 -5.26 -12.80 -0.56
N TYR A 127 -6.31 -11.97 -0.45
CA TYR A 127 -7.58 -12.22 -1.14
C TYR A 127 -7.39 -12.39 -2.65
N SER A 128 -6.62 -11.49 -3.27
CA SER A 128 -6.36 -11.57 -4.72
C SER A 128 -5.55 -12.79 -5.13
N ILE A 129 -4.62 -13.25 -4.29
CA ILE A 129 -3.83 -14.45 -4.50
C ILE A 129 -4.74 -15.69 -4.42
N PHE A 130 -5.59 -15.80 -3.38
CA PHE A 130 -6.52 -16.92 -3.24
C PHE A 130 -7.49 -17.01 -4.41
N GLU A 131 -8.02 -15.88 -4.88
CA GLU A 131 -8.87 -15.80 -6.06
C GLU A 131 -8.12 -16.28 -7.32
N CYS A 132 -6.84 -15.91 -7.47
CA CYS A 132 -6.01 -16.34 -8.60
C CYS A 132 -5.69 -17.85 -8.59
N PHE A 133 -5.51 -18.45 -7.41
CA PHE A 133 -5.27 -19.89 -7.24
C PHE A 133 -6.56 -20.74 -7.21
N GLY A 134 -7.74 -20.12 -7.26
CA GLY A 134 -9.01 -20.82 -7.39
C GLY A 134 -9.47 -21.58 -6.15
N VAL A 135 -8.93 -21.23 -4.97
CA VAL A 135 -9.43 -21.74 -3.68
C VAL A 135 -10.63 -20.86 -3.32
N LYS A 136 -11.83 -21.33 -3.69
CA LYS A 136 -13.12 -20.71 -3.33
C LYS A 136 -13.50 -21.00 -1.89
#